data_AF-A0A0F2RCG8-F1
#
_entry.id   AF-A0A0F2RCG8-F1
#
_cell.length_a   1.000
_cell.length_b   1.000
_cell.length_c   1.000
_cell.angle_alpha   90.00
_cell.angle_beta   90.00
_cell.angle_gamma   90.00
#
_symmetry.space_group_name_H-M   'P 1'
#
loop_
_entity.id
_entity.type
_entity.pdbx_description
1 polymer ?
#
loop_
_entity_poly.entity_id
_entity_poly.type
_entity_poly.pdbx_seq_one_letter_code
_entity_poly.pdbx_strand_id
1 'polypeptide(L)'
;MRMITLAFIALCSASAAAAWTPPDVMTVSAILPGPQEFEAPPALEAIEDHSVVLLDLTLSVEAYPSFENEDGTYSRLEGDCDFGLLEDVRMMSIPTGSNHLLMYIRPGDPARFAANGVTCEYMHSLQLGENIGQVVTVRGCYLANDHAIPTARLLMLNPLPASACGLTQ
;
A
#
# COMPACT_ATOMS: atom_id res chain seq x y z
N MET A 1 -78.94 4.13 -5.07
CA MET A 1 -77.75 4.66 -4.36
C MET A 1 -76.61 3.68 -4.55
N ARG A 2 -75.59 4.05 -5.33
CA ARG A 2 -74.36 3.25 -5.56
C ARG A 2 -73.32 3.70 -4.53
N MET A 3 -72.89 2.79 -3.66
CA MET A 3 -71.69 2.99 -2.82
C MET A 3 -70.50 2.39 -3.56
N ILE A 4 -69.54 3.23 -3.92
CA ILE A 4 -68.24 2.82 -4.48
C ILE A 4 -67.24 2.89 -3.33
N THR A 5 -66.78 1.75 -2.86
CA THR A 5 -65.70 1.62 -1.87
C THR A 5 -64.36 1.73 -2.60
N LEU A 6 -63.62 2.82 -2.37
CA LEU A 6 -62.24 2.97 -2.84
C LEU A 6 -61.29 2.18 -1.92
N ALA A 7 -60.61 1.18 -2.48
CA ALA A 7 -59.51 0.48 -1.82
C ALA A 7 -58.21 1.31 -1.98
N PHE A 8 -57.67 1.78 -0.86
CA PHE A 8 -56.34 2.38 -0.78
C PHE A 8 -55.28 1.27 -0.87
N ILE A 9 -54.57 1.19 -2.00
CA ILE A 9 -53.40 0.32 -2.15
C ILE A 9 -52.20 1.08 -1.59
N ALA A 10 -51.73 0.66 -0.41
CA ALA A 10 -50.48 1.12 0.18
C ALA A 10 -49.30 0.56 -0.64
N LEU A 11 -48.66 1.43 -1.41
CA LEU A 11 -47.46 1.11 -2.19
C LEU A 11 -46.25 1.13 -1.25
N CYS A 12 -45.92 -0.02 -0.66
CA CYS A 12 -44.64 -0.22 0.04
C CYS A 12 -43.50 -0.05 -0.97
N SER A 13 -42.86 1.11 -0.94
CA SER A 13 -41.63 1.38 -1.68
C SER A 13 -40.48 0.68 -0.96
N ALA A 14 -40.30 -0.62 -1.25
CA ALA A 14 -39.13 -1.36 -0.83
C ALA A 14 -37.91 -0.75 -1.53
N SER A 15 -37.22 0.14 -0.84
CA SER A 15 -35.91 0.63 -1.27
C SER A 15 -34.94 -0.53 -1.13
N ALA A 16 -34.64 -1.19 -2.26
CA ALA A 16 -33.55 -2.14 -2.34
C ALA A 16 -32.25 -1.35 -2.08
N ALA A 17 -31.77 -1.40 -0.84
CA ALA A 17 -30.41 -1.01 -0.54
C ALA A 17 -29.51 -1.91 -1.38
N ALA A 18 -28.84 -1.33 -2.38
CA ALA A 18 -27.80 -2.02 -3.12
C ALA A 18 -26.76 -2.45 -2.08
N ALA A 19 -26.61 -3.76 -1.88
CA ALA A 19 -25.57 -4.30 -1.02
C ALA A 19 -24.23 -3.88 -1.60
N TRP A 20 -23.58 -2.92 -0.96
CA TRP A 20 -22.18 -2.60 -1.22
C TRP A 20 -21.37 -3.84 -0.82
N THR A 21 -20.98 -4.65 -1.80
CA THR A 21 -19.92 -5.64 -1.57
C THR A 21 -18.65 -4.86 -1.25
N PRO A 22 -18.02 -5.10 -0.09
CA PRO A 22 -16.72 -4.49 0.19
C PRO A 22 -15.76 -4.86 -0.94
N PRO A 23 -14.86 -3.94 -1.34
CA PRO A 23 -13.85 -4.26 -2.34
C PRO A 23 -13.03 -5.46 -1.88
N ASP A 24 -12.63 -6.32 -2.82
CA ASP A 24 -11.70 -7.41 -2.51
C ASP A 24 -10.35 -6.80 -2.14
N VAL A 25 -9.87 -7.07 -0.93
CA VAL A 25 -8.63 -6.49 -0.38
C VAL A 25 -7.51 -7.48 -0.57
N MET A 26 -6.55 -7.14 -1.43
CA MET A 26 -5.36 -7.94 -1.64
C MET A 26 -4.36 -7.72 -0.51
N THR A 27 -4.07 -8.76 0.26
CA THR A 27 -2.99 -8.70 1.27
C THR A 27 -1.66 -9.01 0.61
N VAL A 28 -0.70 -8.10 0.74
CA VAL A 28 0.63 -8.22 0.15
C VAL A 28 1.67 -8.12 1.26
N SER A 29 2.41 -9.20 1.47
CA SER A 29 3.54 -9.23 2.39
C SER A 29 4.80 -9.74 1.69
N ALA A 30 5.90 -9.03 1.87
CA ALA A 30 7.18 -9.39 1.28
C ALA A 30 8.36 -8.84 2.10
N ILE A 31 9.49 -9.52 1.99
CA ILE A 31 10.80 -9.03 2.45
C ILE A 31 11.64 -8.74 1.20
N LEU A 32 12.32 -7.59 1.20
CA LEU A 32 13.25 -7.16 0.16
C LEU A 32 14.69 -7.10 0.70
N PRO A 33 15.70 -7.45 -0.13
CA PRO A 33 15.56 -7.97 -1.48
C PRO A 33 14.92 -9.37 -1.49
N GLY A 34 14.27 -9.72 -2.60
CA GLY A 34 13.68 -11.05 -2.79
C GLY A 34 14.74 -12.16 -2.91
N PRO A 35 14.33 -13.44 -2.84
CA PRO A 35 15.26 -14.56 -2.90
C PRO A 35 15.85 -14.81 -4.30
N GLN A 36 15.23 -14.25 -5.35
CA GLN A 36 15.67 -14.38 -6.73
C GLN A 36 16.20 -13.04 -7.22
N GLU A 37 17.41 -13.05 -7.78
CA GLU A 37 18.00 -11.87 -8.38
C GLU A 37 17.22 -11.47 -9.64
N PHE A 38 17.03 -10.16 -9.85
CA PHE A 38 16.33 -9.59 -11.01
C PHE A 38 14.82 -9.88 -11.10
N GLU A 39 14.24 -10.50 -10.07
CA GLU A 39 12.82 -10.85 -9.99
C GLU A 39 12.22 -10.23 -8.71
N ALA A 40 11.05 -9.61 -8.82
CA ALA A 40 10.38 -9.12 -7.62
C ALA A 40 9.74 -10.30 -6.86
N PRO A 41 9.51 -10.14 -5.54
CA PRO A 41 8.68 -11.09 -4.80
C PRO A 41 7.34 -11.34 -5.51
N PRO A 42 6.89 -12.60 -5.64
CA PRO A 42 5.65 -12.93 -6.36
C PRO A 42 4.41 -12.18 -5.86
N ALA A 43 4.37 -11.83 -4.56
CA ALA A 43 3.28 -11.04 -3.98
C ALA A 43 3.22 -9.61 -4.54
N LEU A 44 4.36 -9.00 -4.91
CA LEU A 44 4.40 -7.68 -5.55
C LEU A 44 4.02 -7.78 -7.04
N GLU A 45 4.47 -8.82 -7.74
CA GLU A 45 4.13 -9.03 -9.16
C GLU A 45 2.63 -9.28 -9.36
N ALA A 46 1.99 -9.97 -8.41
CA ALA A 46 0.57 -10.28 -8.47
C ALA A 46 -0.35 -9.06 -8.27
N ILE A 47 0.18 -7.89 -7.88
CA ILE A 47 -0.65 -6.69 -7.70
C ILE A 47 -1.17 -6.26 -9.06
N GLU A 48 -2.50 -6.16 -9.20
CA GLU A 48 -3.15 -5.69 -10.42
C GLU A 48 -3.53 -4.21 -10.31
N ASP A 49 -3.70 -3.57 -11.47
CA ASP A 49 -4.19 -2.21 -11.54
C ASP A 49 -5.54 -2.06 -10.81
N HIS A 50 -5.74 -0.92 -10.14
CA HIS A 50 -6.92 -0.60 -9.33
C HIS A 50 -7.23 -1.55 -8.15
N SER A 51 -6.30 -2.44 -7.78
CA SER A 51 -6.45 -3.27 -6.58
C SER A 51 -6.35 -2.45 -5.28
N VAL A 52 -7.18 -2.79 -4.30
CA VAL A 52 -7.04 -2.31 -2.92
C VAL A 52 -6.04 -3.23 -2.23
N VAL A 53 -4.91 -2.67 -1.78
CA VAL A 53 -3.77 -3.40 -1.25
C VAL A 53 -3.59 -3.10 0.23
N LEU A 54 -3.65 -4.13 1.06
CA LEU A 54 -3.14 -4.09 2.43
C LEU A 54 -1.68 -4.55 2.40
N LEU A 55 -0.76 -3.61 2.53
CA LEU A 55 0.67 -3.81 2.36
C LEU A 55 1.36 -4.02 3.72
N ASP A 56 2.27 -5.00 3.77
CA ASP A 56 3.28 -5.18 4.81
C ASP A 56 4.62 -5.55 4.18
N LEU A 57 5.40 -4.51 3.85
CA LEU A 57 6.70 -4.65 3.20
C LEU A 57 7.81 -4.43 4.22
N THR A 58 8.80 -5.32 4.23
CA THR A 58 10.02 -5.13 5.01
C THR A 58 11.24 -5.08 4.11
N LEU A 59 12.12 -4.11 4.30
CA LEU A 59 13.29 -3.86 3.47
C LEU A 59 14.55 -3.95 4.33
N SER A 60 15.45 -4.87 3.98
CA SER A 60 16.79 -4.94 4.57
C SER A 60 17.65 -3.76 4.10
N VAL A 61 18.79 -3.54 4.76
CA VAL A 61 19.78 -2.53 4.36
C VAL A 61 20.22 -2.59 2.90
N GLU A 62 20.22 -3.77 2.28
CA GLU A 62 20.59 -3.94 0.87
C GLU A 62 19.50 -3.44 -0.08
N ALA A 63 18.28 -3.29 0.40
CA ALA A 63 17.10 -2.87 -0.34
C ALA A 63 16.42 -1.65 0.29
N TYR A 64 17.16 -0.78 0.98
CA TYR A 64 16.57 0.45 1.51
C TYR A 64 15.95 1.30 0.40
N PRO A 65 14.76 1.87 0.66
CA PRO A 65 14.10 2.68 -0.33
C PRO A 65 14.84 4.00 -0.53
N SER A 66 14.57 4.64 -1.66
CA SER A 66 14.97 6.03 -1.90
C SER A 66 13.76 6.95 -1.68
N PHE A 67 13.96 8.09 -1.04
CA PHE A 67 12.91 9.03 -0.63
C PHE A 67 12.94 10.27 -1.50
N GLU A 68 11.75 10.76 -1.88
CA GLU A 68 11.61 12.03 -2.60
C GLU A 68 11.84 13.22 -1.67
N ASN A 69 12.81 14.07 -2.03
CA ASN A 69 13.14 15.31 -1.34
C ASN A 69 12.16 16.45 -1.72
N GLU A 70 12.21 17.57 -1.01
CA GLU A 70 11.37 18.74 -1.30
C GLU A 70 11.52 19.27 -2.74
N ASP A 71 12.73 19.21 -3.28
CA ASP A 71 13.08 19.66 -4.63
C ASP A 71 12.73 18.65 -5.75
N GLY A 72 12.14 17.50 -5.39
CA GLY A 72 11.76 16.44 -6.33
C GLY A 72 12.91 15.50 -6.72
N THR A 73 14.11 15.67 -6.15
CA THR A 73 15.19 14.69 -6.26
C THR A 73 14.95 13.51 -5.32
N TYR A 74 15.75 12.44 -5.46
CA TYR A 74 15.66 11.26 -4.61
C TYR A 74 16.98 11.05 -3.85
N SER A 75 16.88 10.80 -2.55
CA SER A 75 18.00 10.45 -1.67
C SER A 75 17.79 9.06 -1.06
N ARG A 76 18.86 8.37 -0.71
CA ARG A 76 18.77 7.13 0.09
C ARG A 76 18.94 7.48 1.57
N LEU A 77 18.50 6.60 2.44
CA LEU A 77 18.94 6.62 3.84
C LEU A 77 20.46 6.44 3.85
N GLU A 78 21.17 7.45 4.34
CA GLU A 78 22.61 7.39 4.54
C GLU A 78 22.89 6.82 5.93
N GLY A 79 23.50 5.63 5.99
CA GLY A 79 23.85 4.98 7.25
C GLY A 79 22.69 4.24 7.92
N ASP A 80 22.75 4.18 9.25
CA ASP A 80 21.72 3.57 10.09
C ASP A 80 20.50 4.48 10.17
N CYS A 81 19.29 3.90 10.22
CA CYS A 81 18.08 4.68 10.39
C CYS A 81 17.62 4.71 11.85
N ASP A 82 17.14 5.88 12.30
CA ASP A 82 16.63 6.06 13.66
C ASP A 82 15.37 5.22 13.86
N PHE A 83 15.39 4.34 14.88
CA PHE A 83 14.24 3.50 15.18
C PHE A 83 12.98 4.33 15.47
N GLY A 84 11.87 3.97 14.82
CA GLY A 84 10.61 4.68 14.96
C GLY A 84 9.98 5.06 13.63
N LEU A 85 8.98 5.93 13.67
CA LEU A 85 8.29 6.44 12.50
C LEU A 85 9.18 7.43 11.74
N LEU A 86 9.27 7.26 10.43
CA LEU A 86 9.89 8.25 9.56
C LEU A 86 8.85 9.33 9.24
N GLU A 87 9.15 10.55 9.65
CA GLU A 87 8.30 11.72 9.41
C GLU A 87 8.50 12.27 8.00
N ASP A 88 7.51 13.01 7.51
CA ASP A 88 7.55 13.78 6.25
C ASP A 88 7.89 12.98 4.97
N VAL A 89 7.64 11.67 4.97
CA VAL A 89 7.83 10.83 3.77
C VAL A 89 6.74 11.11 2.73
N ARG A 90 7.09 11.90 1.71
CA ARG A 90 6.19 12.28 0.62
C ARG A 90 5.96 11.14 -0.38
N MET A 91 7.05 10.55 -0.84
CA MET A 91 7.07 9.43 -1.77
C MET A 91 8.35 8.64 -1.58
N MET A 92 8.30 7.35 -1.84
CA MET A 92 9.47 6.49 -1.87
C MET A 92 9.49 5.64 -3.15
N SER A 93 10.69 5.39 -3.65
CA SER A 93 11.00 4.39 -4.67
C SER A 93 11.45 3.11 -3.97
N ILE A 94 10.75 2.01 -4.22
CA ILE A 94 11.01 0.70 -3.65
C ILE A 94 11.92 -0.10 -4.58
N PRO A 95 13.10 -0.56 -4.13
CA PRO A 95 13.95 -1.46 -4.90
C PRO A 95 13.38 -2.88 -4.84
N THR A 96 12.44 -3.18 -5.73
CA THR A 96 11.78 -4.51 -5.82
C THR A 96 12.75 -5.65 -6.14
N GLY A 97 13.96 -5.31 -6.62
CA GLY A 97 14.91 -6.27 -7.17
C GLY A 97 14.63 -6.64 -8.62
N SER A 98 13.50 -6.20 -9.20
CA SER A 98 13.09 -6.53 -10.57
C SER A 98 13.57 -5.50 -11.59
N ASN A 99 13.96 -5.98 -12.77
CA ASN A 99 14.20 -5.13 -13.94
C ASN A 99 12.92 -4.74 -14.70
N HIS A 100 11.80 -5.39 -14.40
CA HIS A 100 10.53 -5.23 -15.09
C HIS A 100 9.40 -4.68 -14.21
N LEU A 101 9.61 -4.55 -12.89
CA LEU A 101 8.67 -3.92 -11.96
C LEU A 101 9.35 -2.80 -11.18
N LEU A 102 8.98 -1.56 -11.50
CA LEU A 102 9.31 -0.38 -10.71
C LEU A 102 8.15 -0.09 -9.76
N MET A 103 8.44 0.27 -8.50
CA MET A 103 7.40 0.50 -7.51
C MET A 103 7.64 1.80 -6.74
N TYR A 104 6.60 2.62 -6.65
CA TYR A 104 6.59 3.84 -5.85
C TYR A 104 5.42 3.84 -4.88
N ILE A 105 5.63 4.35 -3.67
CA ILE A 105 4.61 4.41 -2.63
C ILE A 105 4.49 5.84 -2.11
N ARG A 106 3.25 6.33 -2.00
CA ARG A 106 2.90 7.55 -1.26
C ARG A 106 2.22 7.15 0.06
N PRO A 107 2.87 7.31 1.22
CA PRO A 107 2.25 7.02 2.52
C PRO A 107 1.02 7.90 2.78
N GLY A 108 1.09 9.15 2.29
CA GLY A 108 0.10 10.18 2.54
C GLY A 108 0.33 10.91 3.85
N ASP A 109 -0.52 11.89 4.13
CA ASP A 109 -0.55 12.62 5.41
C ASP A 109 -0.98 11.67 6.55
N PRO A 110 -0.14 11.48 7.59
CA PRO A 110 -0.47 10.63 8.74
C PRO A 110 -1.77 11.01 9.45
N ALA A 111 -2.17 12.29 9.43
CA ALA A 111 -3.42 12.73 10.03
C ALA A 111 -4.66 12.21 9.29
N ARG A 112 -4.52 11.88 8.00
CA ARG A 112 -5.60 11.37 7.15
C ARG A 112 -5.51 9.86 6.91
N PHE A 113 -4.30 9.33 6.93
CA PHE A 113 -4.00 7.94 6.56
C PHE A 113 -3.25 7.24 7.70
N ALA A 114 -3.82 7.22 8.90
CA ALA A 114 -3.16 6.72 10.12
C ALA A 114 -2.77 5.23 10.09
N ALA A 115 -3.31 4.43 9.17
CA ALA A 115 -2.88 3.05 8.97
C ALA A 115 -1.60 2.94 8.12
N ASN A 116 -1.21 4.03 7.46
CA ASN A 116 -0.07 4.07 6.57
C ASN A 116 1.13 4.62 7.31
N GLY A 117 2.27 3.96 7.16
CA GLY A 117 3.48 4.34 7.86
C GLY A 117 4.72 3.77 7.22
N VAL A 118 5.80 4.52 7.40
CA VAL A 118 7.15 4.07 7.12
C VAL A 118 7.89 4.11 8.43
N THR A 119 8.43 2.97 8.84
CA THR A 119 9.04 2.83 10.15
C THR A 119 10.40 2.17 10.02
N CYS A 120 11.34 2.60 10.84
CA CYS A 120 12.56 1.88 11.07
C CYS A 120 12.40 0.96 12.27
N GLU A 121 12.52 -0.33 12.01
CA GLU A 121 12.30 -1.40 12.97
C GLU A 121 13.57 -2.24 13.12
N TYR A 122 13.56 -3.09 14.15
CA TYR A 122 14.60 -4.07 14.39
C TYR A 122 14.09 -5.47 14.03
N MET A 123 14.86 -6.20 13.23
CA MET A 123 14.62 -7.59 12.93
C MET A 123 15.94 -8.37 12.84
N HIS A 124 16.24 -9.09 13.92
CA HIS A 124 17.49 -9.84 14.07
C HIS A 124 17.77 -10.83 12.92
N SER A 125 16.74 -11.44 12.34
CA SER A 125 16.89 -12.39 11.24
C SER A 125 17.43 -11.77 9.95
N LEU A 126 17.39 -10.44 9.80
CA LEU A 126 17.97 -9.71 8.67
C LEU A 126 19.23 -8.93 9.04
N GLN A 127 19.90 -9.32 10.12
CA GLN A 127 21.20 -8.77 10.47
C GLN A 127 22.23 -9.17 9.40
N LEU A 128 22.84 -8.17 8.75
CA LEU A 128 23.79 -8.35 7.65
C LEU A 128 25.03 -7.48 7.84
N GLY A 129 26.21 -8.10 7.81
CA GLY A 129 27.48 -7.40 7.98
C GLY A 129 27.57 -6.64 9.32
N GLU A 130 27.85 -5.34 9.24
CA GLU A 130 27.94 -4.44 10.40
C GLU A 130 26.58 -3.86 10.82
N ASN A 131 25.53 -4.01 10.00
CA ASN A 131 24.20 -3.56 10.38
C ASN A 131 23.66 -4.41 11.52
N ILE A 132 23.06 -3.76 12.52
CA ILE A 132 22.56 -4.42 13.74
C ILE A 132 21.24 -5.17 13.54
N GLY A 133 20.72 -5.30 12.32
CA GLY A 133 19.40 -5.83 12.01
C GLY A 133 18.32 -4.75 11.87
N GLN A 134 18.71 -3.54 11.46
CA GLN A 134 17.76 -2.47 11.15
C GLN A 134 17.10 -2.72 9.80
N VAL A 135 15.80 -2.50 9.76
CA VAL A 135 14.99 -2.64 8.55
C VAL A 135 14.07 -1.44 8.40
N VAL A 136 13.74 -1.10 7.16
CA VAL A 136 12.63 -0.18 6.88
C VAL A 136 11.40 -1.03 6.66
N THR A 137 10.30 -0.74 7.35
CA THR A 137 8.99 -1.35 7.10
C THR A 137 8.06 -0.31 6.50
N VAL A 138 7.26 -0.73 5.51
CA VAL A 138 6.24 0.09 4.88
C VAL A 138 4.93 -0.66 5.00
N ARG A 139 4.01 -0.10 5.78
CA ARG A 139 2.70 -0.71 6.05
C ARG A 139 1.59 0.23 5.66
N GLY A 140 0.43 -0.31 5.32
CA GLY A 140 -0.77 0.49 5.14
C GLY A 140 -1.75 -0.02 4.10
N CYS A 141 -2.76 0.80 3.85
CA CYS A 141 -3.80 0.57 2.86
C CYS A 141 -3.59 1.48 1.65
N TYR A 142 -3.53 0.88 0.46
CA TYR A 142 -3.20 1.59 -0.77
C TYR A 142 -4.09 1.18 -1.94
N LEU A 143 -4.29 2.10 -2.89
CA LEU A 143 -4.83 1.82 -4.21
C LEU A 143 -3.67 1.67 -5.19
N ALA A 144 -3.62 0.54 -5.89
CA ALA A 144 -2.65 0.31 -6.95
C ALA A 144 -3.03 1.05 -8.23
N ASN A 145 -2.07 1.76 -8.82
CA ASN A 145 -2.15 2.28 -10.18
C ASN A 145 -0.97 1.76 -10.98
N ASP A 146 -1.25 0.97 -12.01
CA ASP A 146 -0.26 0.38 -12.90
C ASP A 146 -0.11 1.24 -14.16
N HIS A 147 1.14 1.52 -14.52
CA HIS A 147 1.51 2.17 -15.76
C HIS A 147 2.48 1.30 -16.55
N ALA A 148 2.07 0.86 -17.73
CA ALA A 148 2.98 0.24 -18.68
C ALA A 148 4.00 1.26 -19.20
N ILE A 149 5.29 0.94 -19.06
CA ILE A 149 6.40 1.67 -19.69
C ILE A 149 7.11 0.71 -20.67
N PRO A 150 7.90 1.21 -21.65
CA PRO A 150 8.36 0.38 -22.77
C PRO A 150 9.10 -0.92 -22.40
N THR A 151 9.73 -0.99 -21.24
CA THR A 151 10.55 -2.13 -20.80
C THR A 151 10.14 -2.72 -19.45
N ALA A 152 9.12 -2.17 -18.81
CA ALA A 152 8.74 -2.50 -17.44
C ALA A 152 7.31 -2.05 -17.15
N ARG A 153 6.80 -2.39 -15.98
CA ARG A 153 5.61 -1.80 -15.39
C ARG A 153 6.02 -0.91 -14.23
N LEU A 154 5.30 0.19 -14.07
CA LEU A 154 5.45 1.14 -12.99
C LEU A 154 4.21 1.04 -12.10
N LEU A 155 4.39 0.48 -10.91
CA LEU A 155 3.34 0.34 -9.91
C LEU A 155 3.41 1.49 -8.91
N MET A 156 2.38 2.34 -8.92
CA MET A 156 2.20 3.44 -8.00
C MET A 156 1.16 3.08 -6.95
N LEU A 157 1.56 2.98 -5.68
CA LEU A 157 0.64 2.80 -4.56
C LEU A 157 0.26 4.15 -3.94
N ASN A 158 -1.03 4.47 -4.00
CA ASN A 158 -1.59 5.71 -3.46
C ASN A 158 -2.36 5.45 -2.17
N PRO A 159 -2.32 6.36 -1.18
CA PRO A 159 -2.85 6.07 0.14
C PRO A 159 -4.38 6.01 0.15
N LEU A 160 -4.92 5.02 0.84
CA LEU A 160 -6.34 4.88 1.15
C LEU A 160 -6.57 4.98 2.66
N PRO A 161 -7.76 5.43 3.11
CA PRO A 161 -8.10 5.38 4.53
C PRO A 161 -8.13 3.92 5.01
N ALA A 162 -7.81 3.70 6.29
CA ALA A 162 -7.79 2.38 6.94
C ALA A 162 -9.05 1.54 6.66
N SER A 163 -10.22 2.19 6.64
CA SER A 163 -11.52 1.57 6.39
C SER A 163 -11.63 0.92 5.00
N ALA A 164 -10.88 1.37 4.01
CA ALA A 164 -10.90 0.78 2.66
C ALA A 164 -10.32 -0.64 2.65
N CYS A 165 -9.40 -0.94 3.57
CA CYS A 165 -8.86 -2.28 3.80
C CYS A 165 -9.58 -3.04 4.92
N GLY A 166 -10.75 -2.56 5.36
CA GLY A 166 -11.51 -3.18 6.45
C GLY A 166 -10.89 -3.04 7.84
N LEU A 167 -9.89 -2.16 8.00
CA LEU A 167 -9.29 -1.86 9.30
C LEU A 167 -10.20 -0.87 10.04
N THR A 168 -10.54 -1.19 11.29
CA THR A 168 -11.29 -0.28 12.18
C THR A 168 -10.36 0.79 12.73
N GLN A 169 -10.79 2.06 12.68
CA GLN A 169 -10.15 3.15 13.43
C GLN A 169 -10.62 3.15 14.88
#